data_AF-A0A1F8TA86-F1
#
_entry.id   AF-A0A1F8TA86-F1
#
_cell.length_a   1.000
_cell.length_b   1.000
_cell.length_c   1.000
_cell.angle_alpha   90.00
_cell.angle_beta   90.00
_cell.angle_gamma   90.00
#
_symmetry.space_group_name_H-M   'P 1'
#
loop_
_entity.id
_entity.type
_entity.pdbx_description
1 polymer ?
#
loop_
_entity_poly.entity_id
_entity_poly.type
_entity_poly.pdbx_seq_one_letter_code
_entity_poly.pdbx_strand_id
1 'polypeptide(L)'
;MKRAKRGGYLRNVAVALGNSGEPAAVRVLQGALESDPEPLVRGHSAWALGKLGTAESRRALDSALYKEKDPQVLAEIQSAFKIR
;
A
#
# COMPACT_ATOMS: atom_id res chain seq x y z
N MET A 1 -2.26 -14.47 -21.12
CA MET A 1 -3.33 -14.40 -20.09
C MET A 1 -2.81 -14.66 -18.66
N LYS A 2 -1.91 -13.83 -18.10
CA LYS A 2 -1.39 -14.05 -16.71
C LYS A 2 -1.39 -12.82 -15.78
N ARG A 3 -1.56 -11.59 -16.31
CA ARG A 3 -1.47 -10.36 -15.50
C ARG A 3 -2.70 -10.11 -14.61
N ALA A 4 -3.92 -10.34 -15.12
CA ALA A 4 -5.16 -10.05 -14.38
C ALA A 4 -5.33 -10.83 -13.06
N LYS A 5 -4.75 -12.03 -12.93
CA LYS A 5 -4.82 -12.83 -11.68
C LYS A 5 -3.79 -12.39 -10.63
N ARG A 6 -2.64 -11.83 -11.05
CA ARG A 6 -1.56 -11.41 -10.14
C ARG A 6 -2.01 -10.24 -9.26
N GLY A 7 -2.61 -9.23 -9.86
CA GLY A 7 -3.09 -8.05 -9.14
C GLY A 7 -4.10 -8.38 -8.06
N GLY A 8 -5.11 -9.18 -8.40
CA GLY A 8 -6.11 -9.63 -7.42
C GLY A 8 -5.52 -10.44 -6.27
N TYR A 9 -4.52 -11.29 -6.53
CA TYR A 9 -3.82 -12.03 -5.48
C TYR A 9 -3.01 -11.09 -4.57
N LEU A 10 -2.18 -10.21 -5.14
CA LEU A 10 -1.34 -9.29 -4.38
C LEU A 10 -2.16 -8.27 -3.58
N ARG A 11 -3.30 -7.85 -4.11
CA ARG A 11 -4.29 -7.06 -3.39
C ARG A 11 -4.73 -7.77 -2.10
N ASN A 12 -5.12 -9.04 -2.20
CA ASN A 12 -5.55 -9.81 -1.04
C ASN A 12 -4.40 -10.02 -0.04
N VAL A 13 -3.17 -10.21 -0.52
CA VAL A 13 -1.96 -10.29 0.31
C VAL A 13 -1.74 -8.97 1.06
N ALA A 14 -1.83 -7.82 0.39
CA ALA A 14 -1.69 -6.52 1.03
C ALA A 14 -2.73 -6.31 2.14
N VAL A 15 -3.98 -6.71 1.91
CA VAL A 15 -5.04 -6.66 2.94
C VAL A 15 -4.71 -7.55 4.13
N ALA A 16 -4.27 -8.79 3.89
CA ALA A 16 -3.88 -9.71 4.96
C ALA A 16 -2.72 -9.17 5.80
N LEU A 17 -1.72 -8.57 5.15
CA LEU A 17 -0.57 -7.93 5.80
C LEU A 17 -0.95 -6.69 6.62
N GLY A 18 -1.88 -5.86 6.12
CA GLY A 18 -2.39 -4.73 6.90
C GLY A 18 -3.15 -5.15 8.16
N ASN A 19 -3.85 -6.29 8.09
CA ASN A 19 -4.63 -6.83 9.19
C ASN A 19 -3.80 -7.64 10.20
N SER A 20 -2.61 -8.12 9.82
CA SER A 20 -1.78 -8.93 10.72
C SER A 20 -1.17 -8.10 11.86
N GLY A 21 -1.02 -6.79 11.68
CA GLY A 21 -0.36 -5.92 12.66
C GLY A 21 1.15 -6.12 12.76
N GLU A 22 1.73 -6.95 11.89
CA GLU A 22 3.15 -7.32 11.93
C GLU A 22 4.04 -6.17 11.41
N PRO A 23 4.97 -5.64 12.21
CA PRO A 23 5.87 -4.57 11.77
C PRO A 23 6.73 -4.98 10.56
N ALA A 24 7.03 -6.28 10.41
CA ALA A 24 7.76 -6.81 9.26
C ALA A 24 7.02 -6.61 7.93
N ALA A 25 5.69 -6.48 7.97
CA ALA A 25 4.88 -6.21 6.78
C ALA A 25 5.15 -4.82 6.18
N VAL A 26 5.60 -3.86 6.98
CA VAL A 26 5.79 -2.47 6.55
C VAL A 26 6.77 -2.38 5.38
N ARG A 27 7.92 -3.06 5.44
CA ARG A 27 8.92 -3.04 4.37
C ARG A 27 8.42 -3.67 3.07
N VAL A 28 7.65 -4.74 3.18
CA VAL A 28 7.07 -5.43 2.02
C VAL A 28 6.04 -4.55 1.33
N LEU A 29 5.14 -3.94 2.11
CA LEU A 29 4.11 -3.05 1.61
C LEU A 29 4.70 -1.75 1.04
N GLN A 30 5.75 -1.20 1.65
CA GLN A 30 6.47 -0.06 1.11
C GLN A 30 7.06 -0.37 -0.26
N GLY A 31 7.77 -1.51 -0.41
CA GLY A 31 8.34 -1.90 -1.69
C GLY A 31 7.27 -2.08 -2.78
N ALA A 32 6.13 -2.65 -2.43
CA ALA A 32 4.98 -2.78 -3.33
C ALA A 32 4.40 -1.41 -3.73
N LEU A 33 4.24 -0.49 -2.78
CA LEU A 33 3.77 0.87 -3.03
C LEU A 33 4.72 1.67 -3.93
N GLU A 34 6.03 1.45 -3.84
CA GLU A 34 7.00 2.20 -4.63
C GLU A 34 7.21 1.63 -6.04
N SER A 35 7.12 0.32 -6.22
CA SER A 35 7.64 -0.35 -7.42
C SER A 35 6.64 -1.23 -8.16
N ASP A 36 5.46 -1.55 -7.61
CA ASP A 36 4.54 -2.43 -8.33
C ASP A 36 3.93 -1.71 -9.55
N PRO A 37 4.00 -2.30 -10.76
CA PRO A 37 3.47 -1.67 -11.97
C PRO A 37 1.95 -1.49 -11.93
N GLU A 38 1.23 -2.24 -11.09
CA GLU A 38 -0.22 -2.24 -11.04
C GLU A 38 -0.75 -1.25 -9.97
N PRO A 39 -1.47 -0.18 -10.39
CA PRO A 39 -1.99 0.82 -9.45
C PRO A 39 -2.87 0.22 -8.35
N LEU A 40 -3.64 -0.83 -8.68
CA LEU A 40 -4.47 -1.52 -7.70
C LEU A 40 -3.65 -2.10 -6.53
N VAL A 41 -2.48 -2.67 -6.81
CA VAL A 41 -1.58 -3.24 -5.80
C VAL A 41 -0.95 -2.12 -4.97
N ARG A 42 -0.51 -1.03 -5.61
CA ARG A 42 0.04 0.14 -4.91
C ARG A 42 -0.99 0.77 -3.97
N GLY A 43 -2.21 1.00 -4.44
CA GLY A 43 -3.31 1.54 -3.63
C GLY A 43 -3.62 0.69 -2.40
N HIS A 44 -3.71 -0.64 -2.55
CA HIS A 44 -3.95 -1.51 -1.39
C HIS A 44 -2.75 -1.61 -0.45
N SER A 45 -1.53 -1.44 -0.96
CA SER A 45 -0.34 -1.35 -0.13
C SER A 45 -0.35 -0.06 0.70
N ALA A 46 -0.79 1.06 0.12
CA ALA A 46 -1.00 2.31 0.86
C ALA A 46 -2.07 2.17 1.95
N TRP A 47 -3.22 1.57 1.63
CA TRP A 47 -4.27 1.27 2.62
C TRP A 47 -3.73 0.43 3.78
N ALA A 48 -3.00 -0.64 3.47
CA ALA A 48 -2.43 -1.55 4.47
C ALA A 48 -1.39 -0.86 5.37
N LEU A 49 -0.53 0.00 4.80
CA LEU A 49 0.40 0.82 5.57
C LEU A 49 -0.35 1.78 6.51
N GLY A 50 -1.43 2.41 6.05
CA GLY A 50 -2.30 3.23 6.89
C GLY A 50 -2.89 2.44 8.05
N LYS A 51 -3.34 1.21 7.78
CA LYS A 51 -3.91 0.32 8.78
C LYS A 51 -2.91 -0.10 9.85
N LEU A 52 -1.65 -0.35 9.47
CA LEU A 52 -0.58 -0.68 10.42
C LEU A 52 -0.22 0.52 11.32
N GLY A 53 -0.36 1.75 10.82
CA GLY A 53 -0.28 2.97 11.63
C GLY A 53 1.09 3.25 12.29
N THR A 54 2.12 2.47 11.97
CA THR A 54 3.45 2.63 12.56
C THR A 54 4.12 3.92 12.08
N ALA A 55 5.14 4.38 12.81
CA ALA A 55 5.94 5.54 12.37
C ALA A 55 6.64 5.28 11.02
N GLU A 56 7.06 4.04 10.76
CA GLU A 56 7.67 3.66 9.48
C GLU A 56 6.64 3.67 8.34
N SER A 57 5.42 3.18 8.60
CA SER A 57 4.32 3.22 7.64
C SER A 57 3.95 4.65 7.24
N ARG A 58 3.89 5.58 8.20
CA ARG A 58 3.62 6.99 7.91
C ARG A 58 4.71 7.61 7.02
N ARG A 59 5.98 7.37 7.31
CA ARG A 59 7.10 7.84 6.46
C ARG A 59 7.04 7.26 5.05
N ALA A 60 6.65 6.00 4.91
CA ALA A 60 6.48 5.36 3.59
C ALA A 60 5.35 6.04 2.79
N LEU A 61 4.21 6.31 3.43
CA LEU A 61 3.08 7.03 2.81
C LEU A 61 3.45 8.46 2.43
N ASP A 62 4.17 9.19 3.29
CA ASP A 62 4.65 10.54 3.01
C ASP A 62 5.56 10.54 1.78
N SER A 63 6.53 9.61 1.72
CA SER A 63 7.43 9.51 0.56
C SER A 63 6.68 9.17 -0.73
N ALA A 64 5.69 8.27 -0.65
CA ALA A 64 4.89 7.86 -1.80
C ALA A 64 4.02 9.02 -2.33
N LEU A 65 3.49 9.88 -1.46
CA LEU A 65 2.67 11.02 -1.85
C LEU A 65 3.40 12.00 -2.80
N TYR A 66 4.73 12.13 -2.66
CA TYR A 66 5.53 12.99 -3.54
C TYR A 66 5.87 12.36 -4.90
N LYS A 67 5.81 11.02 -5.02
CA LYS A 67 6.26 10.27 -6.20
C LYS A 67 5.11 9.72 -7.04
N GLU A 68 4.01 9.36 -6.39
CA GLU A 68 2.86 8.74 -7.05
C GLU A 68 2.16 9.74 -7.97
N LYS A 69 1.72 9.24 -9.12
CA LYS A 69 1.05 10.03 -10.17
C LYS A 69 -0.34 9.52 -10.47
N ASP A 70 -0.64 8.29 -10.08
CA ASP A 70 -1.94 7.68 -10.26
C ASP A 70 -2.94 8.29 -9.26
N PRO A 71 -4.03 8.91 -9.72
CA PRO A 71 -4.97 9.59 -8.86
C PRO A 71 -5.71 8.64 -7.91
N GLN A 72 -5.92 7.39 -8.30
CA GLN A 72 -6.56 6.40 -7.45
C GLN A 72 -5.63 6.00 -6.30
N VAL A 73 -4.35 5.80 -6.58
CA VAL A 73 -3.36 5.49 -5.55
C VAL A 73 -3.15 6.68 -4.61
N LEU A 74 -3.11 7.91 -5.13
CA LEU A 74 -3.04 9.13 -4.31
C LEU A 74 -4.23 9.25 -3.35
N ALA A 75 -5.44 8.92 -3.81
CA ALA A 75 -6.63 8.92 -2.96
C ALA A 75 -6.53 7.88 -1.82
N GLU A 76 -5.97 6.70 -2.10
CA GLU A 76 -5.72 5.68 -1.07
C GLU A 76 -4.66 6.14 -0.05
N ILE A 77 -3.54 6.74 -0.52
CA ILE A 77 -2.50 7.30 0.36
C ILE A 77 -3.11 8.39 1.27
N GLN A 78 -3.90 9.31 0.70
CA GLN A 78 -4.55 10.36 1.47
C GLN A 78 -5.57 9.82 2.48
N SER A 79 -6.28 8.75 2.11
CA SER A 79 -7.24 8.08 3.00
C SER A 79 -6.53 7.35 4.13
N ALA A 80 -5.36 6.74 3.85
CA ALA A 80 -4.52 6.07 4.84
C ALA A 80 -4.10 7.00 5.98
N PHE A 81 -3.86 8.29 5.72
CA PHE A 81 -3.57 9.28 6.77
C PHE A 81 -4.76 9.63 7.67
N LYS A 82 -5.99 9.38 7.21
CA LYS A 82 -7.22 9.67 7.97
C LYS A 82 -7.64 8.53 8.88
N ILE A 83 -7.05 7.35 8.73
CA ILE A 83 -7.30 6.19 9.59
C ILE A 83 -6.68 6.51 10.96
N ARG A 84 -7.54 6.85 11.92
CA ARG A 84 -7.20 7.06 13.33
C ARG A 84 -7.57 5.83 14.15
#